data_AF-A0A9X9F0Q1-F1
#
_entry.id   AF-A0A9X9F0Q1-F1
#
_cell.length_a   1.000
_cell.length_b   1.000
_cell.length_c   1.000
_cell.angle_alpha   90.00
_cell.angle_beta   90.00
_cell.angle_gamma   90.00
#
_symmetry.space_group_name_H-M   'P 1'
#
loop_
_entity.id
_entity.type
_entity.pdbx_description
1 polymer ?
#
loop_
_entity_poly.entity_id
_entity_poly.type
_entity_poly.pdbx_seq_one_letter_code
_entity_poly.pdbx_strand_id
1 'polypeptide(L)'
;LKTSERTPLLAERLVELFYEAGFPKGVLNLVQGGKDVVNSILENKDIQAVSFVGSEPVARYVYETGTKHGKRVQALAGAKNHAIVMPDCNLEKTVQG
;
A
#
# COMPACT_ATOMS: atom_id res chain seq x y z
N LEU A 1 -0.36 -10.21 0.70
CA LEU A 1 0.47 -9.00 0.51
C LEU A 1 1.10 -9.06 -0.88
N LYS A 2 0.97 -8.01 -1.69
CA LYS A 2 1.76 -7.81 -2.91
C LYS A 2 2.54 -6.51 -2.75
N THR A 3 3.87 -6.55 -2.89
CA THR A 3 4.76 -5.41 -2.67
C THR A 3 5.39 -4.91 -3.95
N SER A 4 5.91 -3.68 -3.94
CA SER A 4 6.63 -3.11 -5.08
C SER A 4 7.74 -4.06 -5.54
N GLU A 5 7.73 -4.40 -6.83
CA GLU A 5 8.76 -5.21 -7.48
C GLU A 5 10.15 -4.55 -7.45
N ARG A 6 10.22 -3.25 -7.16
CA ARG A 6 11.47 -2.50 -7.02
C ARG A 6 12.11 -2.62 -5.64
N THR A 7 11.33 -2.95 -4.62
CA THR A 7 11.80 -3.05 -3.22
C THR A 7 11.20 -4.26 -2.50
N PRO A 8 11.35 -5.49 -3.02
CA PRO A 8 10.69 -6.68 -2.48
C PRO A 8 11.31 -7.21 -1.18
N LEU A 9 12.62 -7.03 -1.00
CA LEU A 9 13.42 -7.73 0.01
C LEU A 9 12.97 -7.48 1.45
N LEU A 10 12.56 -6.24 1.77
CA LEU A 10 12.09 -5.91 3.12
C LEU A 10 10.83 -6.69 3.47
N ALA A 11 9.90 -6.84 2.53
CA ALA A 11 8.65 -7.56 2.76
C ALA A 11 8.90 -9.06 2.92
N GLU A 12 9.82 -9.63 2.14
CA GLU A 12 10.24 -11.03 2.28
C GLU A 12 10.79 -11.29 3.68
N ARG A 13 11.72 -10.45 4.15
CA ARG A 13 12.29 -10.61 5.50
C ARG A 13 11.26 -10.43 6.60
N LEU A 14 10.31 -9.49 6.45
CA LEU A 14 9.23 -9.32 7.43
C LEU A 14 8.31 -10.53 7.51
N VAL A 15 8.03 -11.18 6.37
CA VAL A 15 7.18 -12.39 6.32
C VAL A 15 7.91 -13.59 6.92
N GLU A 16 9.22 -13.72 6.69
CA GLU A 16 10.06 -14.72 7.37
C GLU A 16 10.01 -14.53 8.89
N LEU A 17 10.27 -13.31 9.36
CA LEU A 17 10.25 -12.97 10.78
C LEU A 17 8.86 -13.20 11.41
N PHE A 18 7.78 -12.93 10.68
CA PHE A 18 6.42 -13.22 11.12
C PHE A 18 6.23 -14.72 11.37
N TYR A 19 6.79 -15.59 10.53
CA TYR A 19 6.72 -17.04 10.77
C TYR A 19 7.71 -17.53 11.82
N GLU A 20 8.92 -16.97 11.89
CA GLU A 20 9.89 -17.25 12.97
C GLU A 20 9.31 -16.91 14.35
N ALA A 21 8.45 -15.88 14.44
CA ALA A 21 7.73 -15.51 15.66
C ALA A 21 6.61 -16.49 16.06
N GLY A 22 6.38 -17.55 15.29
CA GLY A 22 5.45 -18.64 15.63
C GLY A 22 4.02 -18.48 15.10
N PHE A 23 3.77 -17.54 14.20
CA PHE A 23 2.43 -17.37 13.62
C PHE A 23 2.07 -18.52 12.65
N PRO A 24 0.79 -18.92 12.54
CA PRO A 24 0.39 -20.04 11.68
C PRO A 24 0.61 -19.76 10.19
N LYS A 25 1.07 -20.80 9.47
CA LYS A 25 1.22 -20.75 8.00
C LYS A 25 -0.10 -20.41 7.31
N GLY A 26 -0.04 -19.57 6.28
CA GLY A 26 -1.20 -19.18 5.49
C GLY A 26 -1.93 -17.94 5.99
N VAL A 27 -1.66 -17.47 7.22
CA VAL A 27 -2.21 -16.21 7.74
C VAL A 27 -1.65 -15.00 6.98
N LEU A 28 -0.34 -15.02 6.67
CA LEU A 28 0.33 -13.96 5.91
C LEU A 28 1.00 -14.54 4.66
N ASN A 29 0.40 -14.32 3.49
CA ASN A 29 0.97 -14.75 2.22
C ASN A 29 1.57 -13.57 1.47
N LEU A 30 2.82 -13.71 1.02
CA LEU A 30 3.48 -12.77 0.12
C LEU A 30 3.41 -13.31 -1.31
N VAL A 31 2.88 -12.50 -2.23
CA VAL A 31 2.77 -12.85 -3.65
C VAL A 31 3.41 -11.71 -4.44
N GLN A 32 4.56 -11.99 -5.03
CA GLN A 32 5.28 -11.03 -5.87
C GLN A 32 4.69 -11.00 -7.28
N GLY A 33 4.77 -9.84 -7.94
CA GLY A 33 4.38 -9.69 -9.33
C GLY A 33 3.87 -8.29 -9.67
N GLY A 34 3.62 -8.05 -10.94
CA GLY A 34 3.19 -6.76 -11.47
C GLY A 34 1.66 -6.58 -11.47
N LYS A 35 1.15 -6.02 -12.57
CA LYS A 35 -0.27 -5.72 -12.79
C LYS A 35 -1.15 -6.96 -12.74
N ASP A 36 -0.69 -8.09 -13.27
CA ASP A 36 -1.51 -9.31 -13.38
C ASP A 36 -1.86 -9.89 -12.00
N VAL A 37 -0.93 -9.82 -11.05
CA VAL A 37 -1.18 -10.22 -9.65
C VAL A 37 -2.17 -9.25 -8.99
N VAL A 38 -2.04 -7.95 -9.24
CA VAL A 38 -3.00 -6.95 -8.74
C VAL A 38 -4.40 -7.23 -9.27
N ASN A 39 -4.54 -7.48 -10.57
CA ASN A 39 -5.84 -7.77 -11.19
C ASN A 39 -6.43 -9.07 -10.64
N SER A 40 -5.60 -10.11 -10.49
CA SER A 40 -6.00 -11.36 -9.85
C SER A 40 -6.54 -11.13 -8.43
N ILE A 41 -5.90 -10.25 -7.65
CA ILE A 41 -6.38 -9.86 -6.30
C ILE A 41 -7.73 -9.13 -6.37
N LEU A 42 -7.90 -8.22 -7.33
CA LEU A 42 -9.11 -7.41 -7.47
C LEU A 42 -10.32 -8.22 -7.95
N GLU A 43 -10.10 -9.23 -8.78
CA GLU A 43 -11.16 -10.05 -9.39
C GLU A 43 -11.51 -11.29 -8.54
N ASN A 44 -10.58 -11.78 -7.71
CA ASN A 44 -10.81 -12.97 -6.87
C ASN A 44 -11.97 -12.76 -5.88
N LYS A 45 -12.96 -13.66 -5.92
CA LYS A 45 -14.19 -13.58 -5.12
C LYS A 45 -13.98 -13.87 -3.63
N ASP A 46 -12.92 -14.58 -3.28
CA ASP A 46 -12.62 -14.93 -1.89
C ASP A 46 -11.98 -13.76 -1.12
N ILE A 47 -11.39 -12.79 -1.83
CA ILE A 47 -10.80 -11.60 -1.23
C ILE A 47 -11.89 -10.56 -0.95
N GLN A 48 -12.14 -10.29 0.33
CA GLN A 48 -13.25 -9.41 0.76
C GLN A 48 -12.89 -7.92 0.83
N ALA A 49 -11.60 -7.58 0.93
CA ALA A 49 -11.14 -6.21 1.08
C ALA A 49 -9.74 -5.99 0.49
N VAL A 50 -9.49 -4.77 0.03
CA VAL A 50 -8.20 -4.34 -0.54
C VAL A 50 -7.75 -3.04 0.08
N SER A 51 -6.47 -2.98 0.46
CA SER A 51 -5.77 -1.77 0.88
C SER A 51 -4.65 -1.46 -0.09
N PHE A 52 -4.65 -0.26 -0.65
CA PHE A 52 -3.64 0.18 -1.61
C PHE A 52 -2.99 1.50 -1.20
N VAL A 53 -1.69 1.60 -1.44
CA VAL A 53 -0.91 2.83 -1.31
C VAL A 53 -0.04 2.97 -2.55
N GLY A 54 -0.13 4.10 -3.26
CA GLY A 54 0.65 4.31 -4.47
C GLY A 54 0.27 5.59 -5.23
N SER A 55 0.59 5.62 -6.52
CA SER A 55 0.28 6.78 -7.36
C SER A 55 -1.23 6.93 -7.58
N GLU A 56 -1.67 8.18 -7.79
CA GLU A 56 -3.08 8.52 -7.98
C GLU A 56 -3.76 7.75 -9.12
N PRO A 57 -3.17 7.61 -10.32
CA PRO A 57 -3.83 6.88 -11.40
C PRO A 57 -4.07 5.40 -11.07
N VAL A 58 -3.15 4.79 -10.32
CA VAL A 58 -3.27 3.38 -9.92
C VAL A 58 -4.22 3.22 -8.74
N ALA A 59 -4.19 4.13 -7.77
CA ALA A 59 -5.13 4.14 -6.65
C ALA A 59 -6.58 4.23 -7.13
N ARG A 60 -6.85 5.11 -8.11
CA ARG A 60 -8.16 5.23 -8.76
C ARG A 60 -8.58 3.92 -9.43
N TYR A 61 -7.70 3.34 -10.25
CA TYR A 61 -7.97 2.06 -10.92
C TYR A 61 -8.30 0.93 -9.94
N VAL A 62 -7.51 0.79 -8.87
CA VAL A 62 -7.70 -0.23 -7.82
C VAL A 62 -9.03 0.00 -7.10
N TYR A 63 -9.34 1.25 -6.76
CA TYR A 63 -10.58 1.60 -6.07
C TYR A 63 -11.82 1.28 -6.92
N GLU A 64 -11.86 1.77 -8.15
CA GLU A 64 -12.98 1.52 -9.08
C GLU A 64 -13.14 0.04 -9.40
N THR A 65 -12.04 -0.65 -9.72
CA THR A 65 -12.08 -2.07 -10.09
C THR A 65 -12.44 -2.96 -8.90
N GLY A 66 -11.87 -2.71 -7.72
CA GLY A 66 -12.15 -3.49 -6.53
C GLY A 66 -13.59 -3.32 -6.04
N THR A 67 -14.11 -2.08 -6.01
CA THR A 67 -15.50 -1.81 -5.63
C THR A 67 -16.50 -2.35 -6.64
N LYS A 68 -16.18 -2.32 -7.95
CA LYS A 68 -16.97 -3.00 -9.00
C LYS A 68 -17.11 -4.51 -8.76
N HIS A 69 -16.10 -5.14 -8.16
CA HIS A 69 -16.14 -6.56 -7.76
C HIS A 69 -16.68 -6.78 -6.33
N GLY A 70 -17.36 -5.78 -5.74
CA GLY A 70 -18.02 -5.88 -4.43
C GLY A 70 -17.08 -5.84 -3.22
N LYS A 71 -15.81 -5.48 -3.41
CA LYS A 71 -14.81 -5.43 -2.32
C LYS A 71 -14.88 -4.10 -1.59
N ARG A 72 -14.60 -4.12 -0.29
CA ARG A 72 -14.29 -2.88 0.45
C ARG A 72 -12.88 -2.44 0.08
N VAL A 73 -12.72 -1.19 -0.35
CA VAL A 73 -11.41 -0.68 -0.79
C VAL A 73 -11.04 0.58 -0.04
N GLN A 74 -9.83 0.61 0.49
CA GLN A 74 -9.13 1.85 0.86
C GLN A 74 -7.95 2.05 -0.09
N ALA A 75 -7.83 3.24 -0.67
CA ALA A 75 -6.78 3.56 -1.64
C ALA A 75 -6.18 4.93 -1.29
N LEU A 76 -4.95 4.91 -0.79
CA LEU A 76 -4.16 6.11 -0.49
C LEU A 76 -3.34 6.47 -1.72
N ALA A 77 -3.66 7.63 -2.29
CA ALA A 77 -3.02 8.16 -3.48
C ALA A 77 -1.87 9.13 -3.15
N GLY A 78 -1.21 9.65 -4.19
CA GLY A 78 -0.19 10.69 -4.04
C GLY A 78 -0.73 11.95 -3.35
N ALA A 79 0.19 12.71 -2.77
CA ALA A 79 -0.13 13.93 -2.03
C ALA A 79 0.71 15.12 -2.50
N LYS A 80 0.22 16.33 -2.24
CA LYS A 80 0.95 17.59 -2.38
C LYS A 80 0.81 18.39 -1.10
N ASN A 81 1.65 18.05 -0.12
CA ASN A 81 1.59 18.63 1.21
C ASN A 81 2.05 20.09 1.16
N HIS A 82 1.30 20.97 1.83
CA HIS A 82 1.61 22.39 1.94
C HIS A 82 2.22 22.66 3.31
N ALA A 83 3.22 23.53 3.35
CA ALA A 83 3.74 24.14 4.56
C ALA A 83 3.52 25.65 4.48
N ILE A 84 2.88 26.23 5.50
CA ILE A 84 2.61 27.67 5.57
C ILE A 84 3.54 28.26 6.62
N VAL A 85 4.27 29.32 6.23
CA VAL A 85 5.24 30.01 7.07
C VAL A 85 4.67 31.37 7.48
N MET A 86 4.43 31.54 8.77
CA MET A 86 3.89 32.78 9.33
C MET A 86 5.02 33.75 9.73
N PRO A 87 4.76 35.07 9.79
CA PRO A 87 5.80 36.07 10.11
C PRO A 87 6.48 35.88 11.47
N ASP A 88 5.81 35.22 12.41
CA ASP A 88 6.26 34.93 13.77
C ASP A 88 6.92 33.56 13.92
N CYS A 89 7.16 32.83 12.82
CA CYS A 89 7.78 31.52 12.88
C CYS A 89 9.25 31.61 13.35
N ASN A 90 9.73 30.53 13.96
CA ASN A 90 11.18 30.35 14.12
C ASN A 90 11.78 29.95 12.77
N LEU A 91 12.38 30.91 12.06
CA LEU A 91 12.91 30.72 10.71
C LEU A 91 13.95 29.59 10.62
N GLU A 92 14.89 29.52 11.56
CA GLU A 92 15.94 28.49 11.55
C GLU A 92 15.35 27.09 11.64
N LYS A 93 14.38 26.89 12.54
CA LYS A 93 13.69 25.61 12.68
C LYS A 93 12.82 25.30 11.46
N THR A 94 12.13 26.29 10.91
CA THR A 94 11.21 26.09 9.76
C THR A 94 11.95 25.67 8.49
N VAL A 95 13.18 26.14 8.26
CA VAL A 95 13.99 25.75 7.08
C VAL A 95 14.48 24.30 7.15
N GLN A 96 14.67 23.74 8.34
CA GLN A 96 15.18 22.37 8.51
C GLN A 96 14.18 21.29 8.06
N GLY A 97 12.88 21.63 7.98
CA GLY A 97 11.80 20.70 7.63
C GLY A 97 11.16 20.04 8.84
#